data_AF-A0A0F9FLV1-F1
#
_entry.id   AF-A0A0F9FLV1-F1
#
_cell.length_a   1.000
_cell.length_b   1.000
_cell.length_c   1.000
_cell.angle_alpha   90.00
_cell.angle_beta   90.00
_cell.angle_gamma   90.00
#
_symmetry.space_group_name_H-M   'P 1'
#
loop_
_entity.id
_entity.type
_entity.pdbx_description
1 polymer ?
#
loop_
_entity_poly.entity_id
_entity_poly.type
_entity_poly.pdbx_seq_one_letter_code
_entity_poly.pdbx_strand_id
1 'polypeptide(L)'
;MITLDDKQFEREKRRVKRAFRRLRPRLWAGWWAWDIVYDRYPDDHHNETGKEVNASITADWRYRQAVITFYMPAIAEMGDEELDMVIIHEVLHAWVNPMRPRAPKPHEVDLEENVVTNLTSVHVCTYLLGIKEGRRLERKERAGKKKSTRTTARHSKLRR
;
A
#
# COMPACT_ATOMS: atom_id res chain seq x y z
N MET A 1 -0.53 -25.50 8.54
CA MET A 1 -1.53 -24.44 8.43
C MET A 1 -1.76 -23.79 9.77
N ILE A 2 -1.47 -22.50 9.89
CA ILE A 2 -1.75 -21.71 11.09
C ILE A 2 -3.17 -21.18 10.98
N THR A 3 -4.06 -21.57 11.89
CA THR A 3 -5.38 -20.95 12.04
C THR A 3 -5.27 -19.83 13.07
N LEU A 4 -5.72 -18.63 12.71
CA LEU A 4 -5.71 -17.49 13.63
C LEU A 4 -6.86 -17.60 14.64
N ASP A 5 -6.55 -17.34 15.91
CA ASP A 5 -7.58 -17.13 16.92
C ASP A 5 -8.37 -15.83 16.63
N ASP A 6 -9.55 -15.68 17.25
CA ASP A 6 -10.41 -14.51 17.00
C ASP A 6 -9.76 -13.16 17.33
N LYS A 7 -8.92 -13.14 18.36
CA LYS A 7 -8.25 -11.92 18.80
C LYS A 7 -7.15 -11.52 17.81
N GLN A 8 -6.39 -12.47 17.31
CA GLN A 8 -5.39 -12.29 16.27
C GLN A 8 -6.06 -11.88 14.95
N PHE A 9 -7.11 -12.57 14.53
CA PHE A 9 -7.86 -12.25 13.31
C PHE A 9 -8.40 -10.81 13.33
N GLU A 10 -9.08 -10.40 14.40
CA GLU A 10 -9.61 -9.04 14.52
C GLU A 10 -8.51 -7.98 14.70
N ARG A 11 -7.33 -8.35 15.22
CA ARG A 11 -6.16 -7.46 15.24
C ARG A 11 -5.64 -7.22 13.82
N GLU A 12 -5.39 -8.28 13.06
CA GLU A 12 -4.87 -8.17 11.70
C GLU A 12 -5.88 -7.48 10.76
N LYS A 13 -7.18 -7.77 10.90
CA LYS A 13 -8.24 -7.06 10.16
C LYS A 13 -8.21 -5.54 10.38
N ARG A 14 -8.04 -5.11 11.64
CA ARG A 14 -7.88 -3.68 11.97
C ARG A 14 -6.60 -3.10 11.40
N ARG A 15 -5.53 -3.89 11.36
CA ARG A 15 -4.23 -3.50 10.78
C ARG A 15 -4.36 -3.27 9.26
N VAL A 16 -4.94 -4.23 8.53
CA VAL A 16 -5.25 -4.09 7.09
C VAL A 16 -6.13 -2.88 6.83
N LYS A 17 -7.25 -2.71 7.56
CA LYS A 17 -8.13 -1.52 7.41
C LYS A 17 -7.37 -0.21 7.58
N ARG A 18 -6.49 -0.14 8.57
CA ARG A 18 -5.70 1.06 8.85
C ARG A 18 -4.70 1.35 7.74
N ALA A 19 -3.98 0.33 7.28
CA ALA A 19 -3.03 0.44 6.18
C ALA A 19 -3.74 0.87 4.88
N PHE A 20 -4.82 0.18 4.50
CA PHE A 20 -5.61 0.52 3.32
C PHE A 20 -6.16 1.94 3.38
N ARG A 21 -6.76 2.36 4.50
CA ARG A 21 -7.26 3.74 4.67
C ARG A 21 -6.16 4.80 4.53
N ARG A 22 -4.95 4.50 5.02
CA ARG A 22 -3.79 5.40 4.90
C ARG A 22 -3.27 5.47 3.45
N LEU A 23 -3.24 4.34 2.73
CA LEU A 23 -2.71 4.25 1.38
C LEU A 23 -3.69 4.72 0.31
N ARG A 24 -5.00 4.44 0.48
CA ARG A 24 -6.05 4.76 -0.49
C ARG A 24 -5.98 6.18 -1.10
N PRO A 25 -5.87 7.28 -0.31
CA PRO A 25 -5.78 8.61 -0.91
C PRO A 25 -4.46 8.86 -1.67
N ARG A 26 -3.37 8.17 -1.30
CA ARG A 26 -2.06 8.32 -1.94
C ARG A 26 -1.99 7.58 -3.26
N LEU A 27 -2.67 6.45 -3.33
CA LEU A 27 -2.84 5.64 -4.52
C LEU A 27 -4.00 6.13 -5.37
N TRP A 28 -4.56 7.33 -5.16
CA TRP A 28 -5.72 7.83 -5.94
C TRP A 28 -6.91 6.84 -6.04
N ALA A 29 -6.99 5.90 -5.11
CA ALA A 29 -8.01 4.85 -5.06
C ALA A 29 -9.33 5.38 -4.46
N GLY A 30 -9.49 6.69 -4.32
CA GLY A 30 -10.72 7.33 -3.85
C GLY A 30 -11.88 7.22 -4.84
N TRP A 31 -11.59 7.05 -6.13
CA TRP A 31 -12.59 7.03 -7.22
C TRP A 31 -13.18 5.65 -7.51
N TRP A 32 -12.72 4.64 -6.78
CA TRP A 32 -13.21 3.27 -6.84
C TRP A 32 -14.03 2.96 -5.58
N ALA A 33 -15.07 2.16 -5.74
CA ALA A 33 -15.76 1.49 -4.64
C ALA A 33 -15.01 0.21 -4.31
N TRP A 34 -14.60 0.06 -3.05
CA TRP A 34 -13.77 -1.05 -2.58
C TRP A 34 -14.50 -1.85 -1.52
N ASP A 35 -14.64 -3.14 -1.77
CA ASP A 35 -14.99 -4.11 -0.75
C ASP A 35 -13.73 -4.85 -0.32
N ILE A 36 -13.60 -5.07 0.99
CA ILE A 36 -12.46 -5.77 1.57
C ILE A 36 -12.98 -7.00 2.31
N VAL A 37 -12.59 -8.16 1.81
CA VAL A 37 -12.88 -9.46 2.38
C VAL A 37 -11.67 -9.93 3.17
N TYR A 38 -11.91 -10.54 4.33
CA TYR A 38 -10.87 -11.07 5.21
C TYR A 38 -11.08 -12.57 5.32
N ASP A 39 -10.22 -13.35 4.66
CA ASP A 39 -10.32 -14.80 4.71
C ASP A 39 -9.54 -15.34 5.90
N ARG A 40 -10.22 -16.15 6.71
CA ARG A 40 -9.64 -16.78 7.89
C ARG A 40 -9.04 -18.15 7.56
N TYR A 41 -9.57 -18.80 6.52
CA TYR A 41 -9.26 -20.20 6.26
C TYR A 41 -8.11 -20.29 5.26
N PRO A 42 -7.11 -21.14 5.53
CA PRO A 42 -5.95 -21.30 4.66
C PRO A 42 -6.22 -22.21 3.45
N ASP A 43 -7.40 -22.80 3.34
CA ASP A 43 -7.67 -23.87 2.39
C ASP A 43 -7.77 -23.29 0.96
N ASP A 44 -6.86 -23.74 0.09
CA ASP A 44 -6.83 -23.56 -1.37
C ASP A 44 -6.50 -22.16 -1.92
N HIS A 45 -5.76 -21.34 -1.18
CA HIS A 45 -5.21 -20.09 -1.71
C HIS A 45 -3.82 -20.27 -2.29
N HIS A 46 -3.74 -21.13 -3.31
CA HIS A 46 -2.58 -21.28 -4.15
C HIS A 46 -2.84 -20.65 -5.51
N ASN A 47 -1.85 -19.94 -6.05
CA ASN A 47 -1.89 -19.57 -7.47
C ASN A 47 -1.71 -20.83 -8.35
N GLU A 48 -1.76 -20.65 -9.67
CA GLU A 48 -1.60 -21.74 -10.65
C GLU A 48 -0.26 -22.52 -10.49
N THR A 49 0.71 -21.94 -9.78
CA THR A 49 2.02 -22.55 -9.51
C THR A 49 2.11 -23.25 -8.14
N GLY A 50 1.01 -23.32 -7.38
CA GLY A 50 1.01 -23.90 -6.04
C GLY A 50 1.59 -22.97 -4.95
N LYS A 51 1.86 -21.70 -5.27
CA LYS A 51 2.42 -20.74 -4.30
C LYS A 51 1.29 -20.09 -3.52
N GLU A 52 1.49 -19.97 -2.21
CA GLU A 52 0.61 -19.21 -1.33
C GLU A 52 0.49 -17.77 -1.83
N VAL A 53 -0.76 -17.31 -1.98
CA VAL A 53 -1.07 -15.91 -2.26
C VAL A 53 -1.39 -15.18 -0.96
N ASN A 54 -1.05 -13.89 -0.89
CA ASN A 54 -1.24 -13.06 0.30
C ASN A 54 -2.55 -12.29 0.27
N ALA A 55 -2.96 -11.94 -0.94
CA ALA A 55 -4.24 -11.35 -1.27
C ALA A 55 -4.60 -11.75 -2.70
N SER A 56 -5.85 -11.48 -3.07
CA SER A 56 -6.32 -11.53 -4.45
C SER A 56 -7.30 -10.40 -4.69
N ILE A 57 -7.51 -10.04 -5.95
CA ILE A 57 -8.44 -9.00 -6.34
C ILE A 57 -9.31 -9.38 -7.53
N THR A 58 -10.58 -9.03 -7.43
CA THR A 58 -11.50 -8.98 -8.57
C THR A 58 -11.89 -7.53 -8.81
N ALA A 59 -11.70 -7.05 -10.04
CA ALA A 59 -12.03 -5.67 -10.42
C ALA A 59 -13.03 -5.67 -11.59
N ASP A 60 -14.06 -4.82 -11.49
CA ASP A 60 -14.88 -4.40 -12.62
C ASP A 60 -14.59 -2.93 -12.90
N TRP A 61 -13.64 -2.70 -13.81
CA TRP A 61 -13.18 -1.37 -14.18
C TRP A 61 -14.29 -0.50 -14.81
N ARG A 62 -15.30 -1.12 -15.44
CA ARG A 62 -16.40 -0.41 -16.10
C ARG A 62 -17.24 0.37 -15.09
N TYR A 63 -17.34 -0.17 -13.88
CA TYR A 63 -18.07 0.44 -12.75
C TYR A 63 -17.14 0.98 -11.66
N ARG A 64 -15.81 0.87 -11.84
CA ARG A 64 -14.80 1.22 -10.84
C ARG A 64 -15.08 0.54 -9.49
N GLN A 65 -15.44 -0.72 -9.54
CA GLN A 65 -15.69 -1.56 -8.37
C GLN A 65 -14.57 -2.58 -8.24
N ALA A 66 -14.09 -2.83 -7.03
CA ALA A 66 -13.10 -3.85 -6.79
C ALA A 66 -13.29 -4.50 -5.41
N VAL A 67 -13.04 -5.81 -5.36
CA VAL A 67 -13.07 -6.61 -4.14
C VAL A 67 -11.66 -7.16 -3.92
N ILE A 68 -11.04 -6.78 -2.81
CA ILE A 68 -9.75 -7.35 -2.39
C ILE A 68 -10.01 -8.35 -1.27
N THR A 69 -9.55 -9.57 -1.45
CA THR A 69 -9.58 -10.62 -0.43
C THR A 69 -8.19 -10.77 0.16
N PHE A 70 -8.05 -10.57 1.47
CA PHE A 70 -6.79 -10.76 2.19
C PHE A 70 -6.80 -12.11 2.91
N TYR A 71 -5.75 -12.90 2.73
CA TYR A 71 -5.58 -14.18 3.39
C TYR A 71 -4.89 -13.97 4.75
N MET A 72 -5.70 -13.93 5.80
CA MET A 72 -5.28 -13.39 7.09
C MET A 72 -4.13 -14.17 7.75
N PRO A 73 -4.01 -15.51 7.64
CA PRO A 73 -2.83 -16.22 8.12
C PRO A 73 -1.51 -15.69 7.54
N ALA A 74 -1.44 -15.51 6.22
CA ALA A 74 -0.25 -14.96 5.55
C ALA A 74 0.02 -13.51 6.02
N ILE A 75 -1.03 -12.69 6.11
CA ILE A 75 -0.91 -11.29 6.57
C ILE A 75 -0.38 -11.20 8.01
N ALA A 76 -0.71 -12.17 8.87
CA ALA A 76 -0.23 -12.20 10.25
C ALA A 76 1.28 -12.41 10.37
N GLU A 77 1.89 -13.04 9.37
CA GLU A 77 3.34 -13.31 9.32
C GLU A 77 4.13 -12.13 8.73
N MET A 78 3.46 -11.20 8.04
CA MET A 78 4.09 -10.07 7.36
C MET A 78 4.32 -8.88 8.28
N GLY A 79 5.37 -8.12 7.98
CA GLY A 79 5.61 -6.77 8.51
C GLY A 79 4.70 -5.70 7.90
N ASP A 80 4.63 -4.52 8.51
CA ASP A 80 3.80 -3.41 8.01
C ASP A 80 4.22 -2.92 6.61
N GLU A 81 5.52 -3.00 6.31
CA GLU A 81 6.06 -2.62 5.00
C GLU A 81 5.64 -3.61 3.91
N GLU A 82 5.69 -4.90 4.20
CA GLU A 82 5.22 -5.96 3.30
C GLU A 82 3.71 -5.89 3.07
N LEU A 83 2.94 -5.65 4.14
CA LEU A 83 1.50 -5.41 4.03
C LEU A 83 1.19 -4.19 3.13
N ASP A 84 1.94 -3.10 3.28
CA ASP A 84 1.79 -1.93 2.42
C ASP A 84 2.07 -2.30 0.96
N MET A 85 3.11 -3.08 0.67
CA MET A 85 3.44 -3.54 -0.68
C MET A 85 2.31 -4.39 -1.28
N VAL A 86 1.79 -5.37 -0.53
CA VAL A 86 0.66 -6.21 -0.97
C VAL A 86 -0.56 -5.34 -1.29
N ILE A 87 -0.91 -4.38 -0.42
CA ILE A 87 -2.05 -3.48 -0.69
C ILE A 87 -1.85 -2.66 -1.96
N ILE A 88 -0.65 -2.11 -2.16
CA ILE A 88 -0.32 -1.32 -3.36
C ILE A 88 -0.44 -2.20 -4.60
N HIS A 89 0.10 -3.42 -4.53
CA HIS A 89 0.06 -4.41 -5.62
C HIS A 89 -1.37 -4.72 -6.04
N GLU A 90 -2.24 -5.11 -5.09
CA GLU A 90 -3.64 -5.40 -5.40
C GLU A 90 -4.39 -4.18 -5.95
N VAL A 91 -4.14 -2.97 -5.41
CA VAL A 91 -4.78 -1.76 -5.95
C VAL A 91 -4.35 -1.47 -7.39
N LEU A 92 -3.09 -1.74 -7.74
CA LEU A 92 -2.56 -1.55 -9.08
C LEU A 92 -3.14 -2.56 -10.08
N HIS A 93 -3.46 -3.80 -9.66
CA HIS A 93 -4.23 -4.72 -10.49
C HIS A 93 -5.56 -4.13 -10.94
N ALA A 94 -6.30 -3.44 -10.05
CA ALA A 94 -7.55 -2.78 -10.45
C ALA A 94 -7.31 -1.72 -11.54
N TRP A 95 -6.18 -1.02 -11.50
CA TRP A 95 -5.84 0.02 -12.48
C TRP A 95 -5.47 -0.51 -13.85
N VAL A 96 -4.74 -1.63 -13.89
CA VAL A 96 -4.34 -2.26 -15.15
C VAL A 96 -5.42 -3.19 -15.70
N ASN A 97 -6.45 -3.51 -14.91
CA ASN A 97 -7.55 -4.39 -15.29
C ASN A 97 -8.22 -4.06 -16.65
N PRO A 98 -8.39 -2.80 -17.09
CA PRO A 98 -8.90 -2.49 -18.43
C PRO A 98 -8.05 -3.05 -19.58
N MET A 99 -6.78 -3.35 -19.34
CA MET A 99 -5.86 -3.94 -20.31
C MET A 99 -5.95 -5.47 -20.35
N ARG A 100 -6.64 -6.09 -19.38
CA ARG A 100 -6.78 -7.54 -19.30
C ARG A 100 -7.76 -8.03 -20.39
N PRO A 101 -7.37 -9.01 -21.22
CA PRO A 101 -8.30 -9.62 -22.17
C PRO A 101 -9.42 -10.36 -21.43
N ARG A 102 -10.59 -10.48 -22.07
CA ARG A 102 -11.79 -11.11 -21.45
C ARG A 102 -11.57 -12.56 -21.03
N ALA A 103 -10.72 -13.28 -21.76
CA ALA A 103 -10.34 -14.66 -21.48
C ALA A 103 -8.81 -14.75 -21.55
N PRO A 104 -8.11 -14.33 -20.49
CA PRO A 104 -6.66 -14.31 -20.48
C PRO A 104 -6.11 -15.73 -20.52
N LYS A 105 -5.08 -15.92 -21.31
CA LYS A 105 -4.23 -17.12 -21.27
C LYS A 105 -3.29 -17.01 -20.06
N PRO A 106 -2.79 -18.14 -19.51
CA PRO A 106 -1.91 -18.12 -18.34
C PRO A 106 -0.72 -17.14 -18.46
N HIS A 107 -0.04 -17.12 -19.61
CA HIS A 107 1.09 -16.20 -19.82
C HIS A 107 0.71 -14.71 -19.83
N GLU A 108 -0.55 -14.36 -20.12
CA GLU A 108 -1.04 -12.98 -20.05
C GLU A 108 -1.28 -12.56 -18.59
N VAL A 109 -1.71 -13.51 -17.74
CA VAL A 109 -1.82 -13.32 -16.29
C VAL A 109 -0.43 -13.12 -15.69
N ASP A 110 0.54 -13.97 -16.03
CA ASP A 110 1.93 -13.82 -15.57
C ASP A 110 2.55 -12.49 -15.98
N LEU A 111 2.25 -12.03 -17.20
CA LEU A 111 2.71 -10.73 -17.69
C LEU A 111 2.08 -9.59 -16.88
N GLU A 112 0.78 -9.65 -16.60
CA GLU A 112 0.12 -8.66 -15.76
C GLU A 112 0.73 -8.63 -14.35
N GLU A 113 0.92 -9.78 -13.70
CA GLU A 113 1.58 -9.87 -12.40
C GLU A 113 2.98 -9.24 -12.42
N ASN A 114 3.76 -9.49 -13.48
CA ASN A 114 5.08 -8.89 -13.66
C ASN A 114 4.99 -7.36 -13.80
N VAL A 115 4.07 -6.86 -14.62
CA VAL A 115 3.86 -5.42 -14.82
C VAL A 115 3.45 -4.76 -13.52
N VAL A 116 2.48 -5.33 -12.81
CA VAL A 116 2.00 -4.82 -11.52
C VAL A 116 3.11 -4.84 -10.48
N THR A 117 3.89 -5.92 -10.37
CA THR A 117 5.04 -6.00 -9.45
C THR A 117 6.04 -4.86 -9.69
N ASN A 118 6.35 -4.57 -10.96
CA ASN A 118 7.26 -3.47 -11.31
C ASN A 118 6.65 -2.11 -10.98
N LEU A 119 5.37 -1.89 -11.27
CA LEU A 119 4.66 -0.65 -10.92
C LEU A 119 4.59 -0.44 -9.41
N THR A 120 4.36 -1.51 -8.64
CA THR A 120 4.42 -1.52 -7.16
C THR A 120 5.78 -1.05 -6.68
N SER A 121 6.86 -1.64 -7.21
CA SER A 121 8.23 -1.27 -6.86
C SER A 121 8.52 0.21 -7.14
N VAL A 122 8.06 0.73 -8.29
CA VAL A 122 8.19 2.16 -8.64
C VAL A 122 7.39 3.03 -7.66
N HIS A 123 6.15 2.65 -7.32
CA HIS A 123 5.32 3.38 -6.36
C HIS A 123 5.94 3.44 -4.96
N VAL A 124 6.45 2.30 -4.47
CA VAL A 124 7.13 2.24 -3.17
C VAL A 124 8.38 3.11 -3.18
N CYS A 125 9.22 2.99 -4.21
CA CYS A 125 10.42 3.81 -4.35
C CYS A 125 10.11 5.31 -4.37
N THR A 126 9.16 5.74 -5.20
CA THR A 126 8.76 7.15 -5.32
C THR A 126 8.18 7.69 -4.01
N TYR A 127 7.36 6.90 -3.31
CA TYR A 127 6.82 7.25 -2.01
C TYR A 127 7.91 7.42 -0.94
N LEU A 128 8.85 6.47 -0.84
CA LEU A 128 9.96 6.53 0.11
C LEU A 128 10.89 7.72 -0.17
N LEU A 129 11.20 7.97 -1.43
CA LEU A 129 11.96 9.15 -1.86
C LEU A 129 11.24 10.45 -1.49
N GLY A 130 9.92 10.51 -1.72
CA GLY A 130 9.08 11.64 -1.35
C GLY A 130 9.11 11.93 0.15
N ILE A 131 9.00 10.91 1.02
CA ILE A 131 9.13 11.08 2.47
C ILE A 131 10.50 11.60 2.86
N LYS A 132 11.56 10.99 2.31
CA LYS A 132 12.94 11.39 2.61
C LYS A 132 13.17 12.86 2.27
N GLU A 133 12.67 13.28 1.11
CA GLU A 133 12.79 14.65 0.63
C GLU A 133 11.96 15.63 1.46
N GLY A 134 10.70 15.29 1.79
CA GLY A 134 9.86 16.09 2.68
C GLY A 134 10.52 16.33 4.05
N ARG A 135 11.05 15.27 4.68
CA ARG A 135 11.78 15.37 5.95
C ARG A 135 13.02 16.26 5.84
N ARG A 136 13.72 16.22 4.69
CA ARG A 136 14.89 17.06 4.42
C ARG A 136 14.51 18.54 4.36
N LEU A 137 13.41 18.87 3.69
CA LEU A 137 12.90 20.24 3.58
C LEU A 137 12.45 20.79 4.93
N GLU A 138 11.68 20.02 5.71
CA GLU A 138 11.27 20.43 7.07
C GLU A 138 12.47 20.74 7.99
N ARG A 139 13.53 19.93 7.91
CA ARG A 139 14.77 20.17 8.67
C ARG A 139 15.44 21.49 8.26
N LYS A 140 15.49 21.79 6.96
CA LYS A 140 16.03 23.05 6.44
C LYS A 140 15.23 24.25 6.91
N GLU A 141 13.90 24.19 6.84
CA GLU A 141 13.03 25.27 7.32
C GLU A 141 13.20 25.54 8.82
N ARG A 142 13.25 24.48 9.63
CA ARG A 142 13.51 24.60 11.08
C ARG A 142 14.88 25.22 11.36
N ALA A 143 15.91 24.86 10.60
CA ALA A 143 17.25 25.44 10.73
C ALA A 143 17.29 26.92 10.30
N GLY A 144 16.56 27.29 9.24
CA GLY A 144 16.42 28.68 8.78
C GLY A 144 15.73 29.58 9.81
N LYS A 145 14.61 29.13 10.38
CA LYS A 145 13.88 29.87 11.44
C LYS A 145 14.75 30.14 12.67
N LYS A 146 15.57 29.17 13.10
CA LYS A 146 16.53 29.33 14.22
C LYS A 146 17.63 30.37 13.94
N LYS A 147 18.09 30.48 12.69
CA LYS A 147 19.09 31.49 12.30
C LYS A 147 18.49 32.90 12.34
N SER A 148 17.26 33.07 11.83
CA SER A 148 16.57 34.36 11.84
C SER A 148 16.35 34.91 13.25
N THR A 149 15.85 34.08 14.18
CA THR A 149 15.63 34.51 15.58
C THR A 149 16.92 34.88 16.31
N ARG A 150 18.04 34.24 15.98
CA ARG A 150 19.35 34.55 16.56
C ARG A 150 19.93 35.88 16.04
N THR A 151 19.67 36.24 14.78
CA THR A 151 20.09 37.53 14.21
C THR A 151 19.32 38.70 14.81
N THR A 152 18.00 38.57 14.96
CA THR A 152 17.15 39.60 15.58
C THR A 152 17.54 39.87 17.04
N ALA A 153 17.84 38.82 17.81
CA ALA A 153 18.29 38.94 19.20
C ALA A 153 19.70 39.56 19.35
N ARG A 154 20.54 39.50 18.31
CA ARG A 154 21.89 40.08 18.32
C ARG A 154 21.85 41.58 18.01
N HIS A 155 20.96 42.03 17.12
CA HIS A 155 20.78 43.45 16.84
C HIS A 155 20.11 44.23 17.97
N SER A 156 19.24 43.60 18.78
CA SER A 156 18.62 44.26 19.94
C SER A 156 19.60 44.51 21.10
N LYS A 157 20.71 43.77 21.18
CA LYS A 157 21.75 43.96 22.22
C LYS A 157 22.79 45.03 21.89
N LEU A 158 22.90 45.46 20.62
CA LEU A 158 23.87 46.48 20.17
C LEU A 158 23.30 47.91 20.18
N ARG A 159 22.06 48.10 20.65
CA ARG A 159 21.37 49.40 20.74
C ARG A 159 21.18 49.91 22.18
N ARG A 160 21.95 49.40 23.13
CA ARG A 160 22.06 49.91 24.50
C ARG A 160 23.52 50.30 24.72
#